data_AF-A0AAV8ZT90-F1
#
_entry.id   AF-A0AAV8ZT90-F1
#
_cell.length_a   1.000
_cell.length_b   1.000
_cell.length_c   1.000
_cell.angle_alpha   90.00
_cell.angle_beta   90.00
_cell.angle_gamma   90.00
#
_symmetry.space_group_name_H-M   'P 1'
#
loop_
_entity.id
_entity.type
_entity.pdbx_description
1 polymer ?
#
loop_
_entity_poly.entity_id
_entity_poly.type
_entity_poly.pdbx_seq_one_letter_code
_entity_poly.pdbx_strand_id
1 'polypeptide(L)'
;MVQGGDIINGTGTSGESIFGEYFEDEYCDIKHTEEGMVGMANNGPNTNHSQFYITTVPCSHLDDRNIIVGQVVKGLNIVVEMADIIRDENDRPLEAISIEDCGEFETGEPWNIEERDGTEDVYPPWPNDWDIDSVENLGAIINAINAIKKFRKSLLQKK
;
A
#
# COMPACT_ATOMS: atom_id res chain seq x y z
N MET A 1 -1.71 11.41 -0.24
CA MET A 1 -2.51 10.20 -0.49
C MET A 1 -2.26 9.75 -1.91
N VAL A 2 -2.43 8.47 -2.19
CA VAL A 2 -2.45 7.89 -3.55
C VAL A 2 -3.84 7.34 -3.81
N GLN A 3 -4.34 7.47 -5.04
CA GLN A 3 -5.70 7.06 -5.42
C GLN A 3 -5.68 6.07 -6.59
N GLY A 4 -6.57 5.10 -6.55
CA GLY A 4 -6.76 4.08 -7.59
C GLY A 4 -8.17 3.51 -7.58
N GLY A 5 -8.37 2.38 -8.28
CA GLY A 5 -9.63 1.63 -8.26
C GLY A 5 -10.68 2.07 -9.29
N ASP A 6 -10.34 2.92 -10.26
CA ASP A 6 -11.20 3.13 -11.44
C ASP A 6 -11.02 1.94 -12.39
N ILE A 7 -11.80 0.89 -12.17
CA ILE A 7 -11.70 -0.39 -12.89
C ILE A 7 -12.33 -0.35 -14.29
N ILE A 8 -12.96 0.77 -14.67
CA ILE A 8 -13.68 0.89 -15.95
C ILE A 8 -12.83 1.67 -16.95
N ASN A 9 -12.42 2.90 -16.61
CA ASN A 9 -11.68 3.77 -17.52
C ASN A 9 -10.24 4.02 -17.10
N GLY A 10 -9.88 3.76 -15.83
CA GLY A 10 -8.54 4.02 -15.30
C GLY A 10 -8.17 5.51 -15.25
N THR A 11 -9.14 6.42 -15.25
CA THR A 11 -8.92 7.87 -15.34
C THR A 11 -9.38 8.64 -14.11
N GLY A 12 -9.97 7.95 -13.14
CA GLY A 12 -10.57 8.52 -11.91
C GLY A 12 -12.01 9.01 -12.10
N THR A 13 -12.61 8.79 -13.27
CA THR A 13 -13.93 9.35 -13.64
C THR A 13 -15.06 8.32 -13.56
N SER A 14 -14.74 7.07 -13.23
CA SER A 14 -15.69 5.97 -13.22
C SER A 14 -15.35 4.91 -12.18
N GLY A 15 -16.25 3.95 -12.06
CA GLY A 15 -16.06 2.71 -11.32
C GLY A 15 -17.41 2.09 -11.03
N GLU A 16 -17.39 0.96 -10.33
CA GLU A 16 -18.58 0.17 -10.04
C GLU A 16 -18.36 -0.57 -8.73
N SER A 17 -19.40 -0.76 -7.94
CA SER A 17 -19.38 -1.65 -6.78
C SER A 17 -20.03 -2.99 -7.12
N ILE A 18 -19.76 -3.99 -6.29
CA ILE A 18 -20.47 -5.28 -6.37
C ILE A 18 -21.99 -5.16 -6.11
N PHE A 19 -22.46 -4.00 -5.64
CA PHE A 19 -23.86 -3.71 -5.36
C PHE A 19 -24.54 -2.87 -6.46
N GLY A 20 -23.80 -2.48 -7.51
CA GLY A 20 -24.25 -1.56 -8.56
C GLY A 20 -23.33 -0.34 -8.67
N GLU A 21 -23.81 0.73 -9.32
CA GLU A 21 -23.00 1.92 -9.61
C GLU A 21 -22.48 2.62 -8.34
N TYR A 22 -23.34 2.80 -7.34
CA TYR A 22 -22.99 3.44 -6.06
C TYR A 22 -23.54 2.68 -4.87
N PHE A 23 -22.89 2.88 -3.71
CA PHE A 23 -23.40 2.48 -2.41
C PHE A 23 -23.23 3.58 -1.35
N GLU A 24 -24.00 3.46 -0.26
CA GLU A 24 -24.10 4.45 0.82
C GLU A 24 -22.82 4.55 1.67
N ASP A 25 -22.63 5.68 2.34
CA ASP A 25 -21.55 5.84 3.32
C ASP A 25 -21.86 5.01 4.58
N GLU A 26 -20.94 4.15 4.98
CA GLU A 26 -21.03 3.47 6.27
C GLU A 26 -20.54 4.37 7.41
N TYR A 27 -21.22 4.36 8.55
CA TYR A 27 -20.81 5.17 9.70
C TYR A 27 -19.44 4.73 10.21
N CYS A 28 -18.48 5.65 10.18
CA CYS A 28 -17.12 5.42 10.65
C CYS A 28 -16.71 6.58 11.57
N ASP A 29 -16.46 6.29 12.85
CA ASP A 29 -15.96 7.28 13.83
C ASP A 29 -14.42 7.43 13.75
N ILE A 30 -13.79 6.75 12.79
CA ILE A 30 -12.35 6.81 12.55
C ILE A 30 -12.04 8.08 11.76
N LYS A 31 -11.05 8.83 12.23
CA LYS A 31 -10.56 10.05 11.59
C LYS A 31 -9.26 9.76 10.84
N HIS A 32 -8.95 10.56 9.83
CA HIS A 32 -7.76 10.41 8.99
C HIS A 32 -6.51 10.95 9.69
N THR A 33 -6.12 10.31 10.80
CA THR A 33 -5.07 10.81 11.69
C THR A 33 -3.68 10.29 11.37
N GLU A 34 -3.56 9.29 10.49
CA GLU A 34 -2.31 8.58 10.24
C GLU A 34 -2.09 8.36 8.73
N GLU A 35 -0.86 7.98 8.37
CA GLU A 35 -0.55 7.39 7.07
C GLU A 35 -1.00 5.92 7.01
N GLY A 36 -1.11 5.38 5.80
CA GLY A 36 -1.53 4.01 5.57
C GLY A 36 -3.02 3.75 5.77
N MET A 37 -3.85 4.75 6.08
CA MET A 37 -5.30 4.56 6.20
C MET A 37 -5.91 4.41 4.80
N VAL A 38 -6.73 3.38 4.61
CA VAL A 38 -7.41 3.07 3.36
C VAL A 38 -8.84 3.57 3.43
N GLY A 39 -9.24 4.43 2.49
CA GLY A 39 -10.58 4.99 2.44
C GLY A 39 -11.18 5.01 1.04
N MET A 40 -12.50 5.21 0.97
CA MET A 40 -13.24 5.20 -0.28
C MET A 40 -13.28 6.60 -0.91
N ALA A 41 -12.90 6.69 -2.19
CA ALA A 41 -13.12 7.91 -2.96
C ALA A 41 -14.59 8.00 -3.38
N ASN A 42 -15.15 9.20 -3.35
CA ASN A 42 -16.55 9.45 -3.71
C ASN A 42 -16.72 10.79 -4.42
N ASN A 43 -17.87 10.99 -5.05
CA ASN A 43 -18.29 12.22 -5.72
C ASN A 43 -19.31 13.01 -4.88
N GLY A 44 -19.23 12.89 -3.56
CA GLY A 44 -20.20 13.40 -2.59
C GLY A 44 -20.85 12.29 -1.75
N PRO A 45 -21.74 12.64 -0.81
CA PRO A 45 -22.35 11.68 0.10
C PRO A 45 -23.03 10.52 -0.63
N ASN A 46 -22.83 9.30 -0.14
CA ASN A 46 -23.43 8.06 -0.66
C ASN A 46 -23.11 7.75 -2.13
N THR A 47 -21.91 8.10 -2.60
CA THR A 47 -21.45 7.82 -3.97
C THR A 47 -20.17 6.98 -4.00
N ASN A 48 -20.01 6.10 -3.01
CA ASN A 48 -18.92 5.15 -2.99
C ASN A 48 -19.08 4.14 -4.13
N HIS A 49 -17.96 3.72 -4.71
CA HIS A 49 -17.88 2.72 -5.77
C HIS A 49 -16.52 1.99 -5.64
N SER A 50 -15.89 1.53 -6.72
CA SER A 50 -14.60 0.81 -6.64
C SER A 50 -13.37 1.66 -6.31
N GLN A 51 -13.44 2.99 -6.42
CA GLN A 51 -12.27 3.83 -6.20
C GLN A 51 -11.92 3.97 -4.72
N PHE A 52 -10.63 3.91 -4.40
CA PHE A 52 -10.10 4.03 -3.05
C PHE A 52 -8.83 4.89 -3.05
N TYR A 53 -8.45 5.33 -1.87
CA TYR A 53 -7.17 5.98 -1.63
C TYR A 53 -6.45 5.36 -0.43
N ILE A 54 -5.14 5.59 -0.38
CA ILE A 54 -4.31 5.30 0.78
C ILE A 54 -3.65 6.60 1.24
N THR A 55 -3.81 6.95 2.52
CA THR A 55 -3.18 8.15 3.08
C THR A 55 -1.67 7.96 3.18
N THR A 56 -0.92 9.03 2.93
CA THR A 56 0.55 9.08 3.08
C THR A 56 0.97 10.09 4.14
N VAL A 57 -0.01 10.80 4.69
CA VAL A 57 0.05 11.80 5.77
C VAL A 57 -1.34 11.88 6.39
N PRO A 58 -1.50 12.43 7.62
CA PRO A 58 -2.81 12.73 8.18
C PRO A 58 -3.62 13.67 7.27
N CYS A 59 -4.91 13.38 7.09
CA CYS A 59 -5.77 14.02 6.09
C CYS A 59 -7.13 14.43 6.67
N SER A 60 -7.15 15.26 7.72
CA SER A 60 -8.37 15.68 8.43
C SER A 60 -9.42 16.40 7.58
N HIS A 61 -9.06 16.86 6.37
CA HIS A 61 -10.01 17.45 5.42
C HIS A 61 -10.97 16.43 4.79
N LEU A 62 -10.67 15.13 4.92
CA LEU A 62 -11.50 14.01 4.47
C LEU A 62 -12.44 13.49 5.57
N ASP A 63 -12.27 13.95 6.81
CA ASP A 63 -13.09 13.53 7.94
C ASP A 63 -14.56 13.85 7.69
N ASP A 64 -15.43 12.89 8.02
CA ASP A 64 -16.90 12.96 7.82
C ASP A 64 -17.35 13.11 6.36
N ARG A 65 -16.42 12.99 5.39
CA ARG A 65 -16.70 13.04 3.94
C ARG A 65 -16.39 11.74 3.24
N ASN A 66 -15.34 11.06 3.68
CA ASN A 66 -14.89 9.80 3.12
C ASN A 66 -14.79 8.77 4.23
N ILE A 67 -15.23 7.54 3.94
CA ILE A 67 -15.21 6.44 4.90
C ILE A 67 -13.85 5.75 4.89
N ILE A 68 -13.37 5.35 6.06
CA ILE A 68 -12.17 4.51 6.22
C ILE A 68 -12.62 3.06 6.28
N VAL A 69 -12.01 2.22 5.43
CA VAL A 69 -12.32 0.79 5.29
C VAL A 69 -11.19 -0.12 5.77
N GLY A 70 -9.99 0.42 6.01
CA GLY A 70 -8.87 -0.38 6.50
C GLY A 70 -7.59 0.43 6.73
N GLN A 71 -6.51 -0.29 6.96
CA GLN A 71 -5.16 0.26 7.12
C GLN A 71 -4.13 -0.69 6.52
N VAL A 72 -3.06 -0.14 5.95
CA VAL A 72 -1.91 -0.89 5.45
C VAL A 72 -1.16 -1.51 6.63
N VAL A 73 -1.00 -2.84 6.60
CA VAL A 73 -0.29 -3.59 7.64
C VAL A 73 1.17 -3.89 7.25
N LYS A 74 1.42 -4.11 5.95
CA LYS A 74 2.75 -4.36 5.38
C LYS A 74 2.91 -3.57 4.08
N GLY A 75 4.14 -3.15 3.77
CA GLY A 75 4.46 -2.49 2.51
C GLY A 75 4.05 -1.02 2.44
N LEU A 76 3.87 -0.35 3.58
CA LEU A 76 3.54 1.08 3.62
C LEU A 76 4.57 1.94 2.87
N ASN A 77 5.85 1.55 2.94
CA ASN A 77 6.91 2.25 2.23
C ASN A 77 6.74 2.25 0.70
N ILE A 78 6.13 1.21 0.13
CA ILE A 78 5.78 1.17 -1.31
C ILE A 78 4.79 2.30 -1.61
N VAL A 79 3.77 2.46 -0.78
CA VAL A 79 2.75 3.52 -0.91
C VAL A 79 3.37 4.91 -0.79
N VAL A 80 4.31 5.08 0.15
CA VAL A 80 5.04 6.35 0.32
C VAL A 80 5.89 6.66 -0.91
N GLU A 81 6.63 5.69 -1.44
CA GLU A 81 7.42 5.87 -2.66
C GLU A 81 6.54 6.18 -3.88
N MET A 82 5.38 5.55 -4.00
CA MET A 82 4.39 5.87 -5.03
C MET A 82 3.92 7.33 -4.96
N ALA A 83 3.89 7.94 -3.77
CA ALA A 83 3.45 9.33 -3.61
C ALA A 83 4.52 10.36 -4.07
N ASP A 84 5.78 9.96 -4.07
CA ASP A 84 6.95 10.80 -4.38
C ASP A 84 7.33 10.78 -5.87
N ILE A 85 6.69 9.94 -6.69
CA ILE A 85 6.94 9.89 -8.13
C ILE A 85 6.58 11.20 -8.82
N ILE A 86 7.21 11.42 -9.98
CA ILE A 86 6.95 12.60 -10.81
C ILE A 86 5.55 12.49 -11.43
N ARG A 87 4.79 13.59 -11.32
CA ARG A 87 3.41 13.73 -11.80
C ARG A 87 3.28 14.90 -12.79
N ASP A 88 2.21 14.86 -13.58
CA ASP A 88 1.78 15.98 -14.41
C ASP A 88 1.01 17.05 -13.61
N GLU A 89 0.50 18.06 -14.31
CA GLU A 89 -0.28 19.16 -13.71
C GLU A 89 -1.64 18.75 -13.13
N ASN A 90 -2.12 17.54 -13.44
CA ASN A 90 -3.37 16.96 -12.96
C ASN A 90 -3.12 15.87 -11.90
N ASP A 91 -1.93 15.87 -11.27
CA ASP A 91 -1.49 14.87 -10.29
C ASP A 91 -1.42 13.43 -10.84
N ARG A 92 -1.35 13.25 -12.17
CA ARG A 92 -1.23 11.91 -12.76
C ARG A 92 0.24 11.48 -12.82
N PRO A 93 0.58 10.25 -12.40
CA PRO A 93 1.93 9.70 -12.56
C PRO A 93 2.40 9.77 -14.02
N LEU A 94 3.64 10.24 -14.25
CA LEU A 94 4.23 10.21 -15.59
C LEU A 94 4.58 8.78 -16.04
N GLU A 95 4.99 7.95 -15.08
CA GLU A 95 5.16 6.52 -15.26
C GLU A 95 3.92 5.81 -14.75
N ALA A 96 3.36 4.90 -15.56
CA ALA A 96 2.15 4.19 -15.20
C ALA A 96 2.41 3.29 -13.98
N ILE A 97 1.55 3.40 -12.96
CA ILE A 97 1.52 2.50 -11.82
C ILE A 97 0.27 1.64 -11.92
N SER A 98 0.45 0.33 -11.81
CA SER A 98 -0.63 -0.66 -11.89
C SER A 98 -0.52 -1.68 -10.78
N ILE A 99 -1.66 -2.18 -10.34
CA ILE A 99 -1.75 -3.38 -9.50
C ILE A 99 -1.61 -4.58 -10.43
N GLU A 100 -0.46 -5.27 -10.38
CA GLU A 100 -0.20 -6.43 -11.24
C GLU A 100 -0.95 -7.68 -10.78
N ASP A 101 -1.11 -7.85 -9.47
CA ASP A 101 -1.82 -8.97 -8.85
C ASP A 101 -2.50 -8.52 -7.55
N CYS A 102 -3.63 -9.14 -7.20
CA CYS A 102 -4.35 -8.87 -5.97
C CYS A 102 -5.18 -10.09 -5.52
N GLY A 103 -5.47 -10.16 -4.22
CA GLY A 103 -6.22 -11.27 -3.64
C GLY A 103 -6.51 -11.06 -2.17
N GLU A 104 -7.03 -12.11 -1.54
CA GLU A 104 -7.28 -12.18 -0.11
C GLU A 104 -6.27 -13.15 0.53
N PHE A 105 -5.68 -12.75 1.66
CA PHE A 105 -4.82 -13.62 2.46
C PHE A 105 -5.67 -14.41 3.44
N GLU A 106 -5.48 -15.73 3.49
CA GLU A 106 -6.13 -16.55 4.51
C GLU A 106 -5.45 -16.35 5.88
N THR A 107 -6.21 -16.57 6.95
CA THR A 107 -5.65 -16.47 8.31
C THR A 107 -4.50 -17.47 8.50
N GLY A 108 -3.30 -16.95 8.78
CA GLY A 108 -2.09 -17.76 8.99
C GLY A 108 -1.29 -18.05 7.73
N GLU A 109 -1.74 -17.57 6.57
CA GLU A 109 -0.94 -17.58 5.35
C GLU A 109 0.30 -16.67 5.51
N PRO A 110 1.49 -17.09 5.05
CA PRO A 110 2.66 -16.23 5.07
C PRO A 110 2.50 -15.05 4.11
N TRP A 111 3.00 -13.88 4.51
CA TRP A 111 2.91 -12.65 3.71
C TRP A 111 3.61 -12.75 2.34
N ASN A 112 4.72 -13.51 2.25
CA ASN A 112 5.54 -13.67 1.04
C ASN A 112 5.86 -12.34 0.31
N ILE A 113 6.26 -11.32 1.09
CA ILE A 113 6.52 -9.93 0.67
C ILE A 113 8.03 -9.65 0.44
N GLU A 114 8.86 -10.68 0.45
CA GLU A 114 10.24 -10.61 0.01
C GLU A 114 10.35 -10.35 -1.51
N GLU A 115 11.49 -9.83 -1.96
CA GLU A 115 11.71 -9.55 -3.38
C GLU A 115 11.75 -10.86 -4.20
N ARG A 116 10.87 -10.97 -5.20
CA ARG A 116 10.86 -12.10 -6.14
C ARG A 116 11.87 -11.92 -7.28
N ASP A 117 13.09 -11.54 -6.95
CA ASP A 117 14.15 -11.22 -7.91
C ASP A 117 15.05 -12.44 -8.26
N GLY A 118 14.71 -13.61 -7.71
CA GLY A 118 15.46 -14.86 -7.88
C GLY A 118 16.67 -14.99 -6.95
N THR A 119 16.84 -14.07 -6.01
CA THR A 119 17.85 -14.20 -4.96
C THR A 119 17.36 -15.10 -3.81
N GLU A 120 18.30 -15.51 -2.94
CA GLU A 120 17.99 -16.24 -1.71
C GLU A 120 17.59 -15.30 -0.55
N ASP A 121 17.38 -14.00 -0.84
CA ASP A 121 16.95 -13.05 0.18
C ASP A 121 15.49 -13.34 0.57
N VAL A 122 15.27 -13.52 1.86
CA VAL A 122 13.97 -13.85 2.45
C VAL A 122 13.42 -12.69 3.27
N TYR A 123 14.11 -11.55 3.28
CA TYR A 123 13.70 -10.38 4.03
C TYR A 123 12.92 -9.41 3.14
N PRO A 124 11.83 -8.83 3.65
CA PRO A 124 11.17 -7.71 2.96
C PRO A 124 12.16 -6.57 2.69
N PRO A 125 12.01 -5.83 1.59
CA PRO A 125 12.91 -4.72 1.24
C PRO A 125 12.98 -3.60 2.30
N TRP A 126 11.89 -3.36 3.03
CA TRP A 126 11.85 -2.38 4.11
C TRP A 126 11.92 -3.05 5.49
N PRO A 127 12.87 -2.67 6.36
CA PRO A 127 13.02 -3.24 7.70
C PRO A 127 11.80 -3.09 8.61
N ASN A 128 10.96 -2.06 8.40
CA ASN A 128 9.73 -1.87 9.18
C ASN A 128 8.71 -2.99 8.96
N ASP A 129 8.82 -3.71 7.84
CA ASP A 129 7.96 -4.86 7.53
C ASP A 129 8.54 -6.18 8.06
N TRP A 130 9.74 -6.18 8.66
CA TRP A 130 10.33 -7.38 9.24
C TRP A 130 9.56 -7.78 10.49
N ASP A 131 9.24 -9.07 10.63
CA ASP A 131 8.64 -9.63 11.85
C ASP A 131 9.69 -9.81 12.96
N ILE A 132 10.51 -8.78 13.17
CA ILE A 132 11.57 -8.69 14.16
C ILE A 132 11.31 -7.44 14.98
N ASP A 133 11.00 -7.61 16.26
CA ASP A 133 10.95 -6.46 17.17
C ASP A 133 12.37 -5.90 17.33
N SER A 134 12.58 -4.75 16.68
CA SER A 134 13.90 -4.12 16.54
C SER A 134 14.50 -3.67 17.87
N VAL A 135 13.68 -3.44 18.89
CA VAL A 135 14.12 -2.95 20.19
C VAL A 135 14.59 -4.10 21.10
N GLU A 136 13.99 -5.28 20.93
CA GLU A 136 14.25 -6.43 21.81
C GLU A 136 15.27 -7.42 21.22
N ASN A 137 15.50 -7.40 19.90
CA ASN A 137 16.27 -8.44 19.23
C ASN A 137 17.33 -7.91 18.24
N LEU A 138 18.27 -7.11 18.76
CA LEU A 138 19.43 -6.62 18.00
C LEU A 138 20.25 -7.75 17.35
N GLY A 139 20.32 -8.91 18.01
CA GLY A 139 21.00 -10.09 17.48
C GLY A 139 20.37 -10.60 16.18
N ALA A 140 19.04 -10.69 16.13
CA ALA A 140 18.31 -11.06 14.92
C ALA A 140 18.51 -10.05 13.79
N ILE A 141 18.48 -8.75 14.09
CA ILE A 141 18.74 -7.70 13.09
C ILE A 141 20.15 -7.84 12.50
N ILE A 142 21.17 -8.00 13.36
CA ILE A 142 22.56 -8.17 12.91
C ILE A 142 22.69 -9.42 12.02
N ASN A 143 22.03 -10.51 12.39
CA ASN A 143 22.03 -11.74 11.60
C ASN A 143 21.37 -11.54 10.24
N ALA A 144 20.21 -10.87 10.18
CA ALA A 144 19.52 -10.54 8.94
C ALA A 144 20.42 -9.68 8.02
N ILE A 145 20.99 -8.59 8.55
CA ILE A 145 21.91 -7.72 7.80
C ILE A 145 23.12 -8.50 7.26
N ASN A 146 23.69 -9.39 8.08
CA ASN A 146 24.83 -10.21 7.65
C ASN A 146 24.45 -11.23 6.58
N ALA A 147 23.24 -11.81 6.64
CA ALA A 147 22.72 -12.69 5.62
C ALA A 147 22.59 -11.95 4.27
N ILE A 148 21.90 -10.80 4.27
CA ILE A 148 21.73 -9.93 3.09
C ILE A 148 23.08 -9.54 2.49
N LYS A 149 24.04 -9.10 3.32
CA LYS A 149 25.41 -8.75 2.87
C LYS A 149 26.13 -9.93 2.21
N LYS A 150 26.02 -11.13 2.79
CA LYS A 150 26.65 -12.34 2.25
C LYS A 150 26.07 -12.67 0.87
N PHE A 151 24.75 -12.58 0.71
CA PHE A 151 24.08 -12.83 -0.57
C PHE A 151 24.50 -11.82 -1.63
N ARG A 152 24.43 -10.52 -1.35
CA ARG A 152 24.87 -9.47 -2.29
C ARG A 152 26.31 -9.65 -2.75
N LYS A 153 27.23 -10.02 -1.84
CA LYS A 153 28.63 -10.31 -2.20
C LYS A 153 28.74 -11.49 -3.16
N SER A 154 27.94 -12.54 -2.98
CA SER A 154 27.95 -13.72 -3.85
C SER A 154 27.47 -13.42 -5.27
N LEU A 155 26.48 -12.54 -5.43
CA LEU A 155 25.97 -12.10 -6.74
C LEU A 155 27.01 -11.31 -7.52
N LEU A 156 27.75 -10.43 -6.84
CA LEU A 156 28.82 -9.64 -7.44
C LEU A 156 30.01 -10.50 -7.91
N GLN A 157 30.22 -11.68 -7.33
CA GLN A 157 31.29 -12.61 -7.72
C GLN A 157 30.91 -13.54 -8.88
N LYS A 158 29.62 -13.62 -9.23
CA LYS A 158 29.09 -14.44 -10.35
C LYS A 158 28.96 -13.67 -11.67
N LYS A 159 29.24 -12.36 -11.68
CA LYS A 159 29.36 -11.52 -12.89
C LYS A 159 30.82 -11.40 -13.30
#